data_AF-A0AAE1Z5Y3-F1
#
_entry.id   AF-A0AAE1Z5Y3-F1
#
_cell.length_a   1.000
_cell.length_b   1.000
_cell.length_c   1.000
_cell.angle_alpha   90.00
_cell.angle_beta   90.00
_cell.angle_gamma   90.00
#
_symmetry.space_group_name_H-M   'P 1'
#
loop_
_entity.id
_entity.type
_entity.pdbx_description
1 polymer ?
#
loop_
_entity_poly.entity_id
_entity_poly.type
_entity_poly.pdbx_seq_one_letter_code
_entity_poly.pdbx_strand_id
1 'polypeptide(L)'
;PNDPQLWSIINSIHEILLDIELDESNEDHSYESSIVTLFSEDDAQLFRVLDLWIQIENRIKSTELDLRTTLSTIPNAHWLFAYLAKSIGFSPYLFVDWLVSPETTCLSYLIHYLRILSTEDDTVYNPNQFVKSTIPVDSWPLQSLMNMLSQIRKSLENLDRYKGIAFCPKPLINRINHSLSVLNNVCRAMGQL
;
A
#
# COMPACT_ATOMS: atom_id res chain seq x y z
N PRO A 1 -23.21 4.60 -11.26
CA PRO A 1 -23.18 4.43 -9.79
C PRO A 1 -23.84 3.10 -9.41
N ASN A 2 -23.12 2.28 -8.63
CA ASN A 2 -23.34 0.86 -8.32
C ASN A 2 -23.07 -0.09 -9.50
N ASP A 3 -21.85 -0.61 -9.55
CA ASP A 3 -21.48 -1.79 -10.33
C ASP A 3 -21.75 -3.03 -9.44
N PRO A 4 -22.93 -3.67 -9.54
CA PRO A 4 -23.32 -4.75 -8.63
C PRO A 4 -22.44 -5.99 -8.78
N GLN A 5 -21.83 -6.18 -9.95
CA GLN A 5 -20.91 -7.28 -10.20
C GLN A 5 -19.60 -7.05 -9.43
N LEU A 6 -19.05 -5.84 -9.49
CA LEU A 6 -17.86 -5.47 -8.71
C LEU A 6 -18.10 -5.68 -7.20
N TRP A 7 -19.25 -5.23 -6.69
CA TRP A 7 -19.60 -5.39 -5.27
C TRP A 7 -19.80 -6.86 -4.87
N SER A 8 -20.40 -7.67 -5.74
CA SER A 8 -20.52 -9.11 -5.51
C SER A 8 -19.14 -9.77 -5.39
N ILE A 9 -18.19 -9.40 -6.25
CA ILE A 9 -16.83 -9.95 -6.23
C ILE A 9 -16.10 -9.53 -4.95
N ILE A 10 -16.16 -8.24 -4.58
CA ILE A 10 -15.53 -7.72 -3.36
C ILE A 10 -16.04 -8.45 -2.12
N ASN A 11 -17.36 -8.62 -2.01
CA ASN A 11 -17.97 -9.32 -0.87
C ASN A 11 -17.57 -10.80 -0.83
N SER A 12 -17.52 -11.49 -1.97
CA SER A 12 -17.06 -12.88 -2.01
C SER A 12 -15.60 -13.04 -1.58
N ILE A 13 -14.71 -12.12 -2.00
CA ILE A 13 -13.31 -12.14 -1.56
C ILE A 13 -13.21 -11.86 -0.06
N HIS A 14 -14.01 -10.92 0.44
CA HIS A 14 -14.06 -10.58 1.85
C HIS A 14 -14.55 -11.76 2.71
N GLU A 15 -15.62 -12.45 2.30
CA GLU A 15 -16.13 -13.65 2.99
C GLU A 15 -15.08 -14.77 3.02
N ILE A 16 -14.41 -15.06 1.90
CA ILE A 16 -13.34 -16.08 1.86
C ILE A 16 -12.22 -15.75 2.83
N LEU A 17 -11.81 -14.48 2.91
CA LEU A 17 -10.72 -14.05 3.79
C LEU A 17 -11.15 -14.06 5.27
N LEU A 18 -12.40 -13.74 5.58
CA LEU A 18 -12.94 -13.91 6.94
C LEU A 18 -12.96 -15.38 7.38
N ASP A 19 -13.33 -16.30 6.48
CA ASP A 19 -13.32 -17.73 6.79
C ASP A 19 -11.90 -18.23 7.09
N ILE A 20 -10.89 -17.72 6.38
CA ILE A 20 -9.47 -18.02 6.63
C ILE A 20 -9.02 -17.46 7.99
N GLU A 21 -9.41 -16.22 8.34
CA GLU A 21 -9.08 -15.59 9.62
C GLU A 21 -9.71 -16.29 10.82
N LEU A 22 -10.90 -16.88 10.68
CA LEU A 22 -11.58 -17.60 11.77
C LEU A 22 -10.91 -18.93 12.13
N ASP A 23 -10.18 -19.55 11.21
CA ASP A 23 -9.44 -20.79 11.45
C ASP A 23 -8.06 -20.55 12.12
N GLU A 24 -7.50 -19.34 12.01
CA GLU A 24 -6.21 -18.96 12.59
C GLU A 24 -6.40 -18.19 13.92
N SER A 25 -6.60 -18.91 15.02
CA SER A 25 -6.64 -18.29 16.34
C SER A 25 -5.24 -17.92 16.84
N ASN A 26 -4.88 -16.62 16.77
CA ASN A 26 -3.96 -15.87 17.68
C ASN A 26 -2.94 -14.95 16.98
N GLU A 27 -3.37 -13.94 16.23
CA GLU A 27 -2.61 -12.68 16.06
C GLU A 27 -3.56 -11.54 15.62
N ASP A 28 -3.10 -10.29 15.63
CA ASP A 28 -3.85 -9.11 15.12
C ASP A 28 -4.06 -9.24 13.60
N HIS A 29 -4.94 -10.15 13.18
CA HIS A 29 -5.29 -10.37 11.79
C HIS A 29 -6.17 -9.22 11.31
N SER A 30 -5.61 -8.38 10.43
CA SER A 30 -6.39 -7.46 9.62
C SER A 30 -6.58 -8.05 8.24
N TYR A 31 -7.69 -7.67 7.61
CA TYR A 31 -8.02 -8.01 6.23
C TYR A 31 -6.84 -7.77 5.26
N GLU A 32 -6.10 -6.69 5.43
CA GLU A 32 -4.90 -6.37 4.66
C GLU A 32 -3.74 -7.33 4.91
N SER A 33 -3.53 -7.74 6.17
CA SER A 33 -2.53 -8.75 6.54
C SER A 33 -2.81 -10.10 5.90
N SER A 34 -4.08 -10.52 5.90
CA SER A 34 -4.54 -11.78 5.33
C SER A 34 -4.33 -11.80 3.81
N ILE A 35 -4.61 -10.69 3.11
CA ILE A 35 -4.31 -10.56 1.67
C ILE A 35 -2.82 -10.72 1.40
N VAL A 36 -1.95 -10.02 2.14
CA VAL A 36 -0.50 -10.09 1.93
C VAL A 36 0.01 -11.51 2.19
N THR A 37 -0.47 -12.15 3.26
CA THR A 37 -0.06 -13.50 3.65
C THR A 37 -0.48 -14.53 2.60
N LEU A 38 -1.74 -14.48 2.14
CA LEU A 38 -2.30 -15.43 1.17
C LEU A 38 -1.53 -15.46 -0.16
N PHE A 39 -1.01 -14.32 -0.60
CA PHE A 39 -0.28 -14.21 -1.87
C PHE A 39 1.25 -14.16 -1.69
N SER A 40 1.77 -14.32 -0.47
CA SER A 40 3.20 -14.14 -0.18
C SER A 40 4.14 -15.16 -0.84
N GLU A 41 3.62 -16.30 -1.31
CA GLU A 41 4.41 -17.33 -1.97
C GLU A 41 4.72 -17.03 -3.45
N ASP A 42 3.96 -16.13 -4.09
CA ASP A 42 4.15 -15.72 -5.49
C ASP A 42 4.18 -14.19 -5.58
N ASP A 43 5.39 -13.63 -5.65
CA ASP A 43 5.62 -12.18 -5.74
C ASP A 43 4.87 -11.53 -6.92
N ALA A 44 4.82 -12.22 -8.08
CA ALA A 44 4.16 -11.68 -9.25
C ALA A 44 2.64 -11.61 -9.05
N GLN A 45 2.04 -12.62 -8.43
CA GLN A 45 0.64 -12.62 -8.08
C GLN A 45 0.32 -11.61 -6.97
N LEU A 46 1.16 -11.53 -5.93
CA LEU A 46 1.04 -10.56 -4.84
C LEU A 46 0.93 -9.13 -5.39
N PHE A 47 1.87 -8.71 -6.22
CA PHE A 47 1.84 -7.35 -6.77
C PHE A 47 0.67 -7.09 -7.71
N ARG A 48 0.15 -8.11 -8.42
CA ARG A 48 -1.07 -7.95 -9.23
C ARG A 48 -2.30 -7.74 -8.36
N VAL A 49 -2.42 -8.49 -7.27
CA VAL A 49 -3.54 -8.37 -6.32
C VAL A 49 -3.49 -7.02 -5.59
N LEU A 50 -2.32 -6.61 -5.12
CA LEU A 50 -2.15 -5.32 -4.46
C LEU A 50 -2.48 -4.15 -5.40
N ASP A 51 -2.05 -4.22 -6.65
CA ASP A 51 -2.37 -3.19 -7.66
C ASP A 51 -3.86 -3.17 -8.00
N LEU A 52 -4.49 -4.35 -8.11
CA LEU A 52 -5.94 -4.47 -8.33
C LEU A 52 -6.72 -3.79 -7.21
N TRP A 53 -6.35 -4.02 -5.95
CA TRP A 53 -7.03 -3.41 -4.81
C TRP A 53 -6.94 -1.89 -4.81
N ILE A 54 -5.78 -1.33 -5.16
CA ILE A 54 -5.62 0.12 -5.35
C ILE A 54 -6.56 0.64 -6.44
N GLN A 55 -6.69 -0.06 -7.56
CA GLN A 55 -7.58 0.33 -8.65
C GLN A 55 -9.06 0.26 -8.24
N ILE A 56 -9.45 -0.78 -7.50
CA ILE A 56 -10.80 -0.94 -6.95
C ILE A 56 -11.13 0.21 -5.99
N GLU A 57 -10.23 0.48 -5.02
CA GLU A 57 -10.42 1.55 -4.05
C GLU A 57 -10.61 2.91 -4.74
N ASN A 58 -9.75 3.24 -5.71
CA ASN A 58 -9.86 4.49 -6.48
C ASN A 58 -11.17 4.58 -7.27
N ARG A 59 -11.62 3.46 -7.87
CA ARG A 59 -12.88 3.43 -8.63
C ARG A 59 -14.07 3.67 -7.71
N ILE A 60 -14.08 3.09 -6.52
CA ILE A 60 -15.16 3.25 -5.56
C ILE A 60 -15.17 4.67 -4.97
N LYS A 61 -14.01 5.19 -4.53
CA LYS A 61 -13.86 6.58 -4.05
C LYS A 61 -14.35 7.62 -5.08
N SER A 62 -14.18 7.35 -6.38
CA SER A 62 -14.63 8.26 -7.45
C SER A 62 -16.11 8.17 -7.80
N THR A 63 -16.83 7.12 -7.36
CA THR A 63 -18.24 6.89 -7.73
C THR A 63 -19.25 6.97 -6.59
N GLU A 64 -18.84 6.82 -5.33
CA GLU A 64 -19.76 6.81 -4.18
C GLU A 64 -19.59 8.05 -3.29
N LEU A 65 -20.69 8.80 -3.09
CA LEU A 65 -20.71 10.05 -2.33
C LEU A 65 -20.84 9.83 -0.79
N ASP A 66 -21.27 8.64 -0.35
CA ASP A 66 -21.56 8.32 1.06
C ASP A 66 -20.70 7.14 1.55
N LEU A 67 -19.52 7.46 2.09
CA LEU A 67 -18.39 6.54 2.29
C LEU A 67 -18.42 5.63 3.54
N ARG A 68 -19.35 5.79 4.50
CA ARG A 68 -19.08 5.27 5.86
C ARG A 68 -19.32 3.77 6.07
N THR A 69 -20.23 3.13 5.35
CA THR A 69 -20.56 1.71 5.54
C THR A 69 -19.87 0.77 4.55
N THR A 70 -19.45 1.25 3.39
CA THR A 70 -18.80 0.43 2.35
C THR A 70 -17.29 0.28 2.52
N LEU A 71 -16.64 1.20 3.25
CA LEU A 71 -15.19 1.17 3.44
C LEU A 71 -14.69 -0.06 4.21
N SER A 72 -15.47 -0.69 5.09
CA SER A 72 -15.02 -1.83 5.90
C SER A 72 -14.66 -3.08 5.07
N THR A 73 -15.19 -3.21 3.86
CA THR A 73 -14.98 -4.38 2.97
C THR A 73 -13.82 -4.21 1.98
N ILE A 74 -13.35 -2.97 1.79
CA ILE A 74 -12.24 -2.66 0.87
C ILE A 74 -10.97 -2.53 1.71
N PRO A 75 -9.87 -3.21 1.35
CA PRO A 75 -8.62 -3.10 2.10
C PRO A 75 -8.04 -1.70 1.93
N ASN A 76 -7.52 -1.11 3.00
CA ASN A 76 -6.88 0.20 2.95
C ASN A 76 -5.50 0.09 2.29
N ALA A 77 -5.23 0.87 1.24
CA ALA A 77 -3.96 0.80 0.52
C ALA A 77 -2.73 1.08 1.39
N HIS A 78 -2.80 1.95 2.39
CA HIS A 78 -1.67 2.23 3.29
C HIS A 78 -1.36 1.07 4.22
N TRP A 79 -2.40 0.38 4.70
CA TRP A 79 -2.22 -0.83 5.49
C TRP A 79 -1.73 -1.99 4.63
N LEU A 80 -2.25 -2.18 3.41
CA LEU A 80 -1.70 -3.16 2.47
C LEU A 80 -0.20 -2.93 2.23
N PHE A 81 0.21 -1.70 1.97
CA PHE A 81 1.63 -1.38 1.82
C PHE A 81 2.43 -1.61 3.10
N ALA A 82 1.86 -1.28 4.27
CA ALA A 82 2.49 -1.50 5.55
C ALA A 82 2.71 -2.99 5.86
N TYR A 83 1.71 -3.83 5.61
CA TYR A 83 1.81 -5.27 5.81
C TYR A 83 2.76 -5.92 4.80
N LEU A 84 2.75 -5.47 3.53
CA LEU A 84 3.77 -5.89 2.54
C LEU A 84 5.18 -5.54 3.02
N ALA A 85 5.40 -4.31 3.48
CA ALA A 85 6.70 -3.90 3.97
C ALA A 85 7.11 -4.69 5.23
N LYS A 86 6.17 -4.95 6.13
CA LYS A 86 6.40 -5.73 7.34
C LYS A 86 6.75 -7.19 7.03
N SER A 87 6.06 -7.83 6.07
CA SER A 87 6.31 -9.23 5.69
C SER A 87 7.73 -9.46 5.16
N ILE A 88 8.34 -8.43 4.55
CA ILE A 88 9.74 -8.46 4.11
C ILE A 88 10.73 -7.86 5.11
N GLY A 89 10.31 -7.62 6.36
CA GLY A 89 11.16 -7.01 7.39
C GLY A 89 11.63 -5.60 7.04
N PHE A 90 10.84 -4.86 6.24
CA PHE A 90 11.16 -3.53 5.73
C PHE A 90 12.46 -3.47 4.90
N SER A 91 12.84 -4.59 4.26
CA SER A 91 14.07 -4.67 3.45
C SER A 91 13.97 -3.81 2.18
N PRO A 92 14.76 -2.73 2.06
CA PRO A 92 14.75 -1.91 0.85
C PRO A 92 15.39 -2.65 -0.34
N TYR A 93 16.30 -3.59 -0.07
CA TYR A 93 17.01 -4.34 -1.11
C TYR A 93 16.10 -5.34 -1.81
N LEU A 94 15.36 -6.14 -1.04
CA LEU A 94 14.38 -7.09 -1.61
C LEU A 94 13.31 -6.35 -2.41
N PHE A 95 12.84 -5.21 -1.91
CA PHE A 95 11.86 -4.39 -2.63
C PHE A 95 12.43 -3.83 -3.93
N VAL A 96 13.70 -3.43 -3.95
CA VAL A 96 14.38 -2.98 -5.19
C VAL A 96 14.54 -4.13 -6.18
N ASP A 97 14.85 -5.34 -5.71
CA ASP A 97 14.94 -6.53 -6.57
C ASP A 97 13.61 -6.79 -7.29
N TRP A 98 12.48 -6.70 -6.57
CA TRP A 98 11.15 -6.78 -7.17
C TRP A 98 10.87 -5.63 -8.15
N LEU A 99 11.27 -4.41 -7.80
CA LEU A 99 11.04 -3.22 -8.61
C LEU A 99 11.76 -3.29 -9.97
N VAL A 100 12.95 -3.89 -10.02
CA VAL A 100 13.72 -4.06 -11.27
C VAL A 100 13.41 -5.36 -11.99
N SER A 101 12.75 -6.32 -11.32
CA SER A 101 12.35 -7.59 -11.91
C SER A 101 11.22 -7.39 -12.94
N PRO A 102 11.35 -7.90 -14.16
CA PRO A 102 10.28 -7.86 -15.16
C PRO A 102 9.15 -8.85 -14.85
N GLU A 103 9.36 -9.77 -13.91
CA GLU A 103 8.39 -10.82 -13.56
C GLU A 103 7.28 -10.27 -12.65
N THR A 104 7.57 -9.21 -11.90
CA THR A 104 6.62 -8.59 -10.98
C THR A 104 6.01 -7.32 -11.55
N THR A 105 4.81 -6.98 -11.10
CA THR A 105 4.19 -5.68 -11.36
C THR A 105 4.50 -4.64 -10.28
N CYS A 106 5.57 -4.84 -9.48
CA CYS A 106 5.95 -4.00 -8.35
C CYS A 106 6.12 -2.53 -8.72
N LEU A 107 6.74 -2.23 -9.87
CA LEU A 107 6.90 -0.85 -10.35
C LEU A 107 5.55 -0.16 -10.58
N SER A 108 4.59 -0.86 -11.20
CA SER A 108 3.24 -0.33 -11.44
C SER A 108 2.53 -0.06 -10.11
N TYR A 109 2.54 -1.06 -9.24
CA TYR A 109 1.96 -0.97 -7.90
C TYR A 109 2.51 0.22 -7.11
N LEU A 110 3.84 0.36 -7.03
CA LEU A 110 4.47 1.44 -6.28
C LEU A 110 4.09 2.81 -6.87
N ILE A 111 4.05 2.95 -8.20
CA ILE A 111 3.64 4.21 -8.84
C ILE A 111 2.20 4.58 -8.47
N HIS A 112 1.27 3.61 -8.48
CA HIS A 112 -0.11 3.85 -8.10
C HIS A 112 -0.26 4.17 -6.61
N TYR A 113 0.45 3.45 -5.74
CA TYR A 113 0.44 3.71 -4.30
C TYR A 113 0.97 5.12 -3.97
N LEU A 114 2.14 5.49 -4.51
CA LEU A 114 2.71 6.82 -4.28
C LEU A 114 1.79 7.94 -4.80
N ARG A 115 1.02 7.68 -5.86
CA ARG A 115 0.03 8.64 -6.37
C ARG A 115 -1.12 8.86 -5.40
N ILE A 116 -1.66 7.80 -4.77
CA ILE A 116 -2.69 7.92 -3.74
C ILE A 116 -2.16 8.84 -2.62
N LEU A 117 -0.99 8.49 -2.10
CA LEU A 117 -0.35 9.19 -1.00
C LEU A 117 -0.10 10.68 -1.29
N SER A 118 0.23 11.03 -2.55
CA SER A 118 0.40 12.42 -2.96
C SER A 118 -0.90 13.19 -3.19
N THR A 119 -1.99 12.52 -3.56
CA THR A 119 -3.28 13.20 -3.85
C THR A 119 -4.00 13.58 -2.56
N GLU A 120 -3.73 12.87 -1.48
CA GLU A 120 -4.34 13.09 -0.16
C GLU A 120 -3.75 14.30 0.60
N ASP A 121 -2.63 14.89 0.13
CA ASP A 121 -2.01 16.11 0.69
C ASP A 121 -2.81 17.40 0.32
N ASP A 122 -3.52 17.40 -0.81
CA ASP A 122 -4.24 18.58 -1.33
C ASP A 122 -5.60 18.83 -0.62
N THR A 123 -6.11 17.87 0.14
CA THR A 123 -7.39 17.98 0.85
C THR A 123 -7.19 17.78 2.34
N VAL A 124 -7.15 18.88 3.12
CA VAL A 124 -7.25 18.94 4.60
C VAL A 124 -6.94 17.61 5.31
N TYR A 125 -5.70 17.46 5.78
CA TYR A 125 -5.21 16.31 6.56
C TYR A 125 -6.31 15.64 7.40
N ASN A 126 -6.72 14.43 6.99
CA ASN A 126 -7.66 13.62 7.74
C ASN A 126 -6.94 12.36 8.23
N PRO A 127 -6.50 12.30 9.50
CA PRO A 127 -5.78 11.14 10.04
C PRO A 127 -6.61 9.85 9.97
N ASN A 128 -7.94 9.94 9.83
CA ASN A 128 -8.82 8.79 9.62
C ASN A 128 -8.75 8.22 8.18
N GLN A 129 -7.96 8.77 7.27
CA GLN A 129 -7.76 8.20 5.92
C GLN A 129 -6.67 7.12 5.91
N PHE A 130 -5.66 7.27 6.77
CA PHE A 130 -4.62 6.26 7.00
C PHE A 130 -5.09 5.12 7.90
N VAL A 131 -6.34 5.21 8.41
CA VAL A 131 -6.86 4.32 9.43
C VAL A 131 -8.29 3.90 9.12
N LYS A 132 -8.48 2.60 8.92
CA LYS A 132 -9.79 1.98 9.12
C LYS A 132 -10.11 1.98 10.62
N SER A 133 -11.36 2.23 10.97
CA SER A 133 -11.89 2.47 12.33
C SER A 133 -11.59 1.41 13.41
N THR A 134 -10.84 0.35 13.11
CA THR A 134 -10.50 -0.76 14.01
C THR A 134 -9.04 -0.78 14.47
N ILE A 135 -8.10 -0.21 13.72
CA ILE A 135 -6.66 -0.25 14.05
C ILE A 135 -6.20 1.13 14.52
N PRO A 136 -5.59 1.27 15.71
CA PRO A 136 -5.10 2.57 16.18
C PRO A 136 -4.09 3.18 15.21
N VAL A 137 -4.21 4.47 14.92
CA VAL A 137 -3.26 5.27 14.11
C VAL A 137 -1.81 5.05 14.58
N ASP A 138 -1.61 4.92 15.88
CA ASP A 138 -0.31 4.78 16.52
C ASP A 138 0.42 3.46 16.19
N SER A 139 -0.29 2.48 15.63
CA SER A 139 0.29 1.19 15.22
C SER A 139 0.78 1.16 13.77
N TRP A 140 0.50 2.20 12.97
CA TRP A 140 1.00 2.27 11.60
C TRP A 140 2.51 2.48 11.61
N PRO A 141 3.33 1.64 10.95
CA PRO A 141 4.80 1.66 11.07
C PRO A 141 5.44 2.78 10.24
N LEU A 142 4.98 4.02 10.42
CA LEU A 142 5.31 5.18 9.61
C LEU A 142 6.82 5.39 9.49
N GLN A 143 7.55 5.40 10.61
CA GLN A 143 8.99 5.65 10.59
C GLN A 143 9.76 4.58 9.80
N SER A 144 9.37 3.31 9.94
CA SER A 144 9.96 2.20 9.20
C SER A 144 9.68 2.32 7.69
N LEU A 145 8.45 2.68 7.32
CA LEU A 145 8.07 2.91 5.93
C LEU A 145 8.83 4.09 5.30
N MET A 146 8.94 5.21 6.01
CA MET A 146 9.72 6.36 5.56
C MET A 146 11.20 6.01 5.39
N ASN A 147 11.77 5.26 6.34
CA ASN A 147 13.14 4.80 6.26
C ASN A 147 13.35 3.89 5.03
N MET A 148 12.47 2.91 4.82
CA MET A 148 12.51 1.99 3.69
C MET A 148 12.41 2.75 2.36
N LEU A 149 11.43 3.64 2.19
CA LEU A 149 11.27 4.46 0.98
C LEU A 149 12.50 5.34 0.71
N SER A 150 13.09 5.93 1.76
CA SER A 150 14.33 6.72 1.66
C SER A 150 15.52 5.87 1.18
N GLN A 151 15.62 4.62 1.64
CA GLN A 151 16.66 3.70 1.20
C GLN A 151 16.42 3.16 -0.21
N ILE A 152 15.18 2.89 -0.61
CA ILE A 152 14.81 2.55 -1.99
C ILE A 152 15.23 3.68 -2.93
N ARG A 153 14.91 4.93 -2.58
CA ARG A 153 15.34 6.12 -3.33
C ARG A 153 16.86 6.15 -3.53
N LYS A 154 17.63 6.01 -2.45
CA LYS A 154 19.11 5.99 -2.52
C LYS A 154 19.63 4.85 -3.38
N SER A 155 19.00 3.68 -3.29
CA SER A 155 19.37 2.51 -4.10
C SER A 155 19.12 2.77 -5.59
N LEU A 156 17.98 3.37 -5.93
CA LEU A 156 17.67 3.80 -7.30
C LEU A 156 18.65 4.86 -7.83
N GLU A 157 19.03 5.84 -7.03
CA GLU A 157 20.04 6.85 -7.39
C GLU A 157 21.41 6.20 -7.68
N ASN A 158 21.80 5.22 -6.87
CA ASN A 158 23.02 4.45 -7.08
C ASN A 158 22.94 3.61 -8.37
N LEU A 159 21.84 2.88 -8.57
CA LEU A 159 21.62 2.06 -9.78
C LEU A 159 21.62 2.93 -11.05
N ASP A 160 21.01 4.12 -11.03
CA ASP A 160 21.04 5.07 -12.15
C ASP A 160 22.48 5.49 -12.49
N ARG A 161 23.27 5.83 -11.46
CA ARG A 161 24.67 6.26 -11.62
C ARG A 161 25.52 5.17 -12.29
N TYR A 162 25.29 3.90 -11.96
CA TYR A 162 26.04 2.76 -12.51
C TYR A 162 25.37 2.12 -13.73
N LYS A 163 24.28 2.70 -14.27
CA LYS A 163 23.48 2.13 -15.37
C LYS A 163 23.03 0.69 -15.11
N GLY A 164 22.76 0.37 -13.84
CA GLY A 164 22.36 -0.96 -13.39
C GLY A 164 20.87 -1.23 -13.48
N ILE A 165 20.09 -0.35 -14.12
CA ILE A 165 18.63 -0.44 -14.18
C ILE A 165 18.14 -0.24 -15.62
N ALA A 166 17.14 -1.03 -16.01
CA ALA A 166 16.64 -1.08 -17.39
C ALA A 166 15.66 0.05 -17.75
N PHE A 167 15.25 0.87 -16.78
CA PHE A 167 14.34 1.99 -16.96
C PHE A 167 14.93 3.28 -16.37
N CYS A 168 14.39 4.44 -16.74
CA CYS A 168 14.79 5.73 -16.16
C CYS A 168 14.16 5.91 -14.76
N PRO A 169 14.92 5.85 -13.64
CA PRO A 169 14.33 5.88 -12.31
C PRO A 169 13.99 7.29 -11.81
N LYS A 170 14.44 8.34 -12.51
CA LYS A 170 14.26 9.75 -12.09
C LYS A 170 12.81 10.13 -11.77
N PRO A 171 11.80 9.78 -12.59
CA PRO A 171 10.41 10.11 -12.26
C PRO A 171 9.93 9.43 -10.97
N LEU A 172 10.36 8.18 -10.74
CA LEU A 172 10.03 7.44 -9.53
C LEU A 172 10.72 8.03 -8.29
N ILE A 173 12.00 8.37 -8.40
CA ILE A 173 12.77 9.06 -7.33
C ILE A 173 12.08 10.36 -6.92
N ASN A 174 11.63 11.17 -7.89
CA ASN A 174 10.93 12.42 -7.61
C ASN A 174 9.59 12.18 -6.88
N ARG A 175 8.84 11.15 -7.28
CA ARG A 175 7.60 10.76 -6.59
C ARG A 175 7.87 10.31 -5.16
N ILE A 176 8.88 9.45 -4.94
CA ILE A 176 9.26 9.01 -3.59
C ILE A 176 9.64 10.22 -2.72
N ASN A 177 10.40 11.18 -3.24
CA ASN A 177 10.75 12.41 -2.51
C ASN A 177 9.52 13.20 -2.09
N HIS A 178 8.57 13.38 -3.00
CA HIS A 178 7.32 14.08 -2.69
C HIS A 178 6.50 13.31 -1.64
N SER A 179 6.33 12.00 -1.81
CA SER A 179 5.66 11.12 -0.84
C SER A 179 6.31 11.16 0.54
N LEU A 180 7.64 11.19 0.63
CA LEU A 180 8.34 11.36 1.91
C LEU A 180 8.05 12.71 2.56
N SER A 181 7.88 13.79 1.77
CA SER A 181 7.45 15.09 2.30
C SER A 181 6.05 15.01 2.90
N VAL A 182 5.11 14.35 2.23
CA VAL A 182 3.75 14.12 2.75
C VAL A 182 3.82 13.33 4.06
N LEU A 183 4.53 12.20 4.07
CA LEU A 183 4.67 11.36 5.27
C LEU A 183 5.33 12.09 6.44
N ASN A 184 6.26 13.01 6.20
CA ASN A 184 6.83 13.87 7.24
C ASN A 184 5.76 14.79 7.87
N ASN A 185 4.84 15.33 7.07
CA ASN A 185 3.74 16.14 7.57
C ASN A 185 2.79 15.28 8.44
N VAL A 186 2.50 14.05 7.99
CA VAL A 186 1.71 13.07 8.76
C VAL A 186 2.39 12.76 10.10
N CYS A 187 3.70 12.48 10.08
CA CYS A 187 4.49 12.21 11.29
C CYS A 187 4.39 13.35 12.32
N ARG A 188 4.50 14.61 11.85
CA ARG A 188 4.36 15.80 12.70
C ARG A 188 2.96 15.91 13.30
N ALA A 189 1.93 15.66 12.50
CA ALA A 189 0.55 15.75 12.94
C ALA A 189 0.17 14.67 13.96
N MET A 190 0.84 13.51 13.92
CA MET A 190 0.66 12.41 14.88
C MET A 190 1.54 12.55 16.14
N GLY A 191 2.39 13.58 16.23
CA GLY A 191 3.25 13.80 17.39
C GLY A 191 4.37 12.75 17.56
N GLN A 192 4.78 12.09 16.47
CA GLN A 192 5.79 11.03 16.46
C GLN A 192 7.21 11.53 16.13
N LEU A 193 7.45 12.84 16.27
CA LEU A 193 8.72 13.53 15.96
C LEU A 193 9.33 14.20 17.20
#